data_AF-A0A7X8QRK5-F1
#
_entry.id   AF-A0A7X8QRK5-F1
#
_cell.length_a   1.000
_cell.length_b   1.000
_cell.length_c   1.000
_cell.angle_alpha   90.00
_cell.angle_beta   90.00
_cell.angle_gamma   90.00
#
_symmetry.space_group_name_H-M   'P 1'
#
loop_
_entity.id
_entity.type
_entity.pdbx_description
1 polymer ?
#
loop_
_entity_poly.entity_id
_entity_poly.type
_entity_poly.pdbx_seq_one_letter_code
_entity_poly.pdbx_strand_id
1 'polypeptide(L)'
;MTEIVYPVVVLGGLGTVFGVILAIASKIFFVPTDPKVEQLQNALPGANCGACGYPGCSGLANALAEGKAPVNACPIGGQRVADMIADILGADSAELEKRVAVVLCQGDCDKAKDKYIYEGIQDCRISNQLSDGQ
;
A
#
# COMPACT_ATOMS: atom_id res chain seq x y z
N MET A 1 -16.06 -42.84 24.38
CA MET A 1 -15.46 -42.80 23.03
C MET A 1 -16.29 -41.98 22.05
N THR A 2 -17.62 -42.12 22.04
CA THR A 2 -18.55 -41.33 21.22
C THR A 2 -18.44 -39.81 21.41
N GLU A 3 -18.29 -39.32 22.64
CA GLU A 3 -18.16 -37.88 22.96
C GLU A 3 -17.02 -37.16 22.24
N ILE A 4 -15.96 -37.87 21.86
CA ILE A 4 -14.79 -37.30 21.15
C ILE A 4 -14.88 -37.57 19.65
N VAL A 5 -15.42 -38.73 19.26
CA VAL A 5 -15.53 -39.13 17.86
C VAL A 5 -16.51 -38.24 17.09
N TYR A 6 -17.65 -37.86 17.68
CA TYR A 6 -18.62 -36.99 17.00
C TYR A 6 -18.07 -35.60 16.65
N PRO A 7 -17.47 -34.83 17.59
CA PRO A 7 -16.86 -33.55 17.25
C PRO A 7 -15.78 -33.65 16.17
N VAL A 8 -14.94 -34.69 16.23
CA VAL A 8 -13.85 -34.90 15.25
C VAL A 8 -14.42 -35.15 13.85
N VAL A 9 -15.45 -35.98 13.73
CA VAL A 9 -16.09 -36.28 12.45
C VAL A 9 -16.83 -35.06 11.90
N VAL A 10 -17.53 -34.31 12.74
CA VAL A 10 -18.28 -33.12 12.32
C VAL A 10 -17.34 -32.00 11.87
N LEU A 11 -16.30 -31.70 12.65
CA LEU A 11 -15.30 -30.68 12.28
C LEU A 11 -14.51 -31.09 11.04
N GLY A 12 -14.08 -32.36 10.96
CA GLY A 12 -13.38 -32.89 9.79
C GLY A 12 -14.23 -32.88 8.52
N GLY A 13 -15.52 -33.26 8.64
CA GLY A 13 -16.47 -33.24 7.55
C GLY A 13 -16.73 -31.82 7.03
N LEU A 14 -17.05 -30.89 7.92
CA LEU A 14 -17.26 -29.48 7.55
C LEU A 14 -16.00 -28.85 6.94
N GLY A 15 -14.83 -29.11 7.53
CA GLY A 15 -13.55 -28.63 6.99
C GLY A 15 -13.27 -29.14 5.58
N THR A 16 -13.54 -30.43 5.33
CA THR A 16 -13.39 -31.03 4.00
C THR A 16 -14.37 -30.43 3.01
N VAL A 17 -15.64 -30.27 3.39
CA VAL A 17 -16.68 -29.68 2.52
C VAL A 17 -16.33 -28.23 2.16
N PHE A 18 -16.03 -27.39 3.14
CA PHE A 18 -15.66 -25.99 2.88
C PHE A 18 -14.34 -25.89 2.11
N GLY A 19 -13.36 -26.75 2.40
CA GLY A 19 -12.09 -26.80 1.66
C GLY A 19 -12.29 -27.13 0.18
N VAL A 20 -13.12 -28.12 -0.14
CA VAL A 20 -13.43 -28.49 -1.54
C VAL A 20 -14.17 -27.36 -2.24
N ILE A 21 -15.16 -26.73 -1.58
CA ILE A 21 -15.90 -25.60 -2.15
C ILE A 21 -14.96 -24.44 -2.47
N LEU A 22 -14.07 -24.07 -1.54
CA LEU A 22 -13.10 -22.99 -1.74
C LEU A 22 -12.08 -23.32 -2.83
N ALA A 23 -11.61 -24.57 -2.92
CA ALA A 23 -10.69 -25.01 -3.96
C ALA A 23 -11.32 -24.93 -5.36
N ILE A 24 -12.59 -25.34 -5.49
CA ILE A 24 -13.35 -25.22 -6.75
C ILE A 24 -13.53 -23.74 -7.10
N ALA A 25 -13.98 -22.93 -6.14
CA ALA A 25 -14.16 -21.49 -6.35
C ALA A 25 -12.85 -20.80 -6.79
N SER A 26 -11.72 -21.11 -6.14
CA SER A 26 -10.42 -20.54 -6.50
C SER A 26 -9.99 -20.86 -7.92
N LYS A 27 -10.34 -22.03 -8.47
CA LYS A 27 -10.04 -22.38 -9.86
C LYS A 27 -11.01 -21.75 -10.85
N ILE A 28 -12.29 -21.67 -10.51
CA ILE A 28 -13.32 -21.09 -11.40
C ILE A 28 -13.12 -19.58 -11.53
N PHE A 29 -12.79 -18.89 -10.43
CA PHE A 29 -12.60 -17.44 -10.40
C PHE A 29 -11.13 -17.02 -10.60
N PHE A 30 -10.28 -17.91 -11.13
CA PHE A 30 -8.90 -17.56 -11.44
C PHE A 30 -8.87 -16.57 -12.60
N VAL A 31 -8.44 -15.34 -12.32
CA VAL A 31 -8.22 -14.31 -13.35
C VAL A 31 -6.75 -14.39 -13.77
N PRO A 32 -6.45 -14.66 -15.05
CA PRO A 32 -5.07 -14.67 -15.53
C PRO A 32 -4.49 -13.26 -15.43
N THR A 33 -3.44 -13.10 -14.63
CA THR A 33 -2.67 -11.86 -14.54
C THR A 33 -1.68 -11.79 -15.71
N ASP A 34 -1.59 -10.64 -16.35
CA ASP A 34 -0.57 -10.37 -17.37
C ASP A 34 0.82 -10.39 -16.69
N PRO A 35 1.81 -11.15 -17.20
CA PRO A 35 3.16 -11.17 -16.64
C PRO A 35 3.81 -9.78 -16.53
N LYS A 36 3.41 -8.81 -17.37
CA LYS A 36 3.86 -7.42 -17.26
C LYS A 36 3.37 -6.74 -15.98
N VAL A 37 2.13 -7.01 -15.56
CA VAL A 37 1.57 -6.44 -14.32
C VAL A 37 2.37 -6.92 -13.12
N GLU A 38 2.76 -8.18 -13.09
CA GLU A 38 3.58 -8.74 -12.02
C GLU A 38 4.98 -8.08 -11.98
N GLN A 39 5.62 -7.90 -13.14
CA GLN A 39 6.91 -7.21 -13.24
C GLN A 39 6.82 -5.76 -12.76
N LEU A 40 5.79 -5.03 -13.19
CA LEU A 40 5.54 -3.65 -12.77
C LEU A 40 5.25 -3.57 -11.28
N GLN A 41 4.48 -4.49 -10.74
CA GLN A 41 4.17 -4.53 -9.30
C GLN A 41 5.42 -4.78 -8.46
N ASN A 42 6.35 -5.62 -8.94
CA ASN A 42 7.64 -5.87 -8.29
C ASN A 42 8.60 -4.68 -8.37
N ALA A 43 8.50 -3.85 -9.42
CA ALA A 43 9.27 -2.61 -9.54
C ALA A 43 8.76 -1.49 -8.60
N LEU A 44 7.48 -1.55 -8.20
CA LEU A 44 6.87 -0.56 -7.32
C LEU A 44 7.26 -0.75 -5.84
N PRO A 45 7.21 0.32 -5.01
CA PRO A 45 7.60 0.25 -3.60
C PRO A 45 6.72 -0.61 -2.68
N GLY A 46 5.58 -1.14 -3.14
CA GLY A 46 4.64 -1.92 -2.33
C GLY A 46 3.93 -1.16 -1.20
N ALA A 47 4.09 0.17 -1.11
CA ALA A 47 3.61 0.97 0.01
C ALA A 47 2.08 1.20 0.06
N ASN A 48 1.37 0.97 -1.04
CA ASN A 48 -0.09 1.14 -1.14
C ASN A 48 -0.64 2.49 -0.62
N CYS A 49 0.15 3.56 -0.74
CA CYS A 49 -0.15 4.87 -0.15
C CYS A 49 -1.19 5.70 -0.91
N GLY A 50 -1.57 5.33 -2.13
CA GLY A 50 -2.54 6.07 -2.95
C GLY A 50 -2.05 7.42 -3.48
N ALA A 51 -0.80 7.83 -3.24
CA ALA A 51 -0.27 9.14 -3.68
C ALA A 51 -0.26 9.33 -5.21
N CYS A 52 -0.31 8.24 -5.97
CA CYS A 52 -0.42 8.23 -7.43
C CYS A 52 -1.87 8.34 -7.95
N GLY A 53 -2.89 8.31 -7.08
CA GLY A 53 -4.30 8.33 -7.47
C GLY A 53 -4.90 6.97 -7.86
N TYR A 54 -4.15 5.88 -7.76
CA TYR A 54 -4.61 4.52 -8.06
C TYR A 54 -4.82 3.68 -6.78
N PRO A 55 -5.73 2.68 -6.81
CA PRO A 55 -5.99 1.81 -5.66
C PRO A 55 -4.82 0.85 -5.43
N GLY A 56 -3.84 1.30 -4.66
CA GLY A 56 -2.65 0.54 -4.30
C GLY A 56 -1.64 0.37 -5.44
N CYS A 57 -0.55 -0.33 -5.15
CA CYS A 57 0.53 -0.60 -6.11
C CYS A 57 0.06 -1.52 -7.24
N SER A 58 -0.79 -2.51 -6.93
CA SER A 58 -1.37 -3.40 -7.95
C SER A 58 -2.31 -2.65 -8.90
N GLY A 59 -3.10 -1.70 -8.39
CA GLY A 59 -3.94 -0.83 -9.23
C GLY A 59 -3.11 0.03 -10.19
N LEU A 60 -2.00 0.60 -9.70
CA LEU A 60 -1.05 1.34 -10.54
C LEU A 60 -0.37 0.44 -11.57
N ALA A 61 0.06 -0.77 -11.19
CA ALA A 61 0.70 -1.72 -12.11
C ALA A 61 -0.24 -2.13 -13.26
N ASN A 62 -1.52 -2.37 -12.97
CA ASN A 62 -2.53 -2.62 -14.00
C ASN A 62 -2.71 -1.41 -14.93
N ALA A 63 -2.82 -0.19 -14.37
CA ALA A 63 -2.97 1.01 -15.18
C ALA A 63 -1.75 1.30 -16.06
N LEU A 64 -0.54 0.98 -15.59
CA LEU A 64 0.70 1.06 -16.35
C LEU A 64 0.72 0.05 -17.50
N ALA A 65 0.34 -1.21 -17.23
CA ALA A 65 0.25 -2.25 -18.26
C ALA A 65 -0.79 -1.92 -19.34
N GLU A 66 -1.89 -1.26 -18.96
CA GLU A 66 -2.95 -0.80 -19.87
C GLU A 66 -2.61 0.54 -20.58
N GLY A 67 -1.47 1.16 -20.30
CA GLY A 67 -1.08 2.46 -20.87
C GLY A 67 -1.92 3.65 -20.39
N LYS A 68 -2.66 3.49 -19.28
CA LYS A 68 -3.53 4.52 -18.66
C LYS A 68 -2.82 5.37 -17.60
N ALA A 69 -1.58 5.01 -17.25
CA ALA A 69 -0.74 5.74 -16.30
C ALA A 69 0.60 6.09 -16.96
N PRO A 70 1.18 7.28 -16.70
CA PRO A 70 2.52 7.61 -17.16
C PRO A 70 3.58 6.79 -16.41
N VAL A 71 4.75 6.56 -17.02
CA VAL A 71 5.85 5.76 -16.43
C VAL A 71 6.36 6.33 -15.09
N ASN A 72 6.23 7.64 -14.91
CA ASN A 72 6.61 8.37 -13.70
C ASN A 72 5.42 8.55 -12.72
N ALA A 73 4.36 7.74 -12.82
CA ALA A 73 3.15 7.90 -12.00
C ALA A 73 3.36 7.68 -10.49
N CYS A 74 4.43 7.01 -10.06
CA CYS A 74 4.69 6.74 -8.63
C CYS A 74 5.52 7.88 -7.99
N PRO A 75 4.91 8.84 -7.26
CA PRO A 75 5.65 10.00 -6.74
C PRO A 75 6.63 9.62 -5.62
N ILE A 76 6.30 8.61 -4.82
CA ILE A 76 7.15 8.14 -3.71
C ILE A 76 8.29 7.23 -4.19
N GLY A 77 8.16 6.62 -5.38
CA GLY A 77 9.17 5.74 -5.95
C GLY A 77 10.39 6.49 -6.49
N GLY A 78 10.20 7.76 -6.86
CA GLY A 78 11.26 8.59 -7.42
C GLY A 78 11.67 8.16 -8.84
N GLN A 79 12.73 8.79 -9.35
CA GLN A 79 13.26 8.52 -10.68
C GLN A 79 13.64 7.05 -10.88
N ARG A 80 14.28 6.43 -9.87
CA ARG A 80 14.68 5.02 -9.93
C ARG A 80 13.52 4.08 -10.28
N VAL A 81 12.32 4.31 -9.73
CA VAL A 81 11.15 3.48 -10.03
C VAL A 81 10.60 3.80 -11.43
N ALA A 82 10.63 5.07 -11.84
CA ALA A 82 10.24 5.47 -13.19
C ALA A 82 11.13 4.82 -14.27
N ASP A 83 12.45 4.76 -14.04
CA ASP A 83 13.41 4.14 -14.96
C ASP A 83 13.15 2.63 -15.10
N MET A 84 12.99 1.92 -13.98
CA MET A 84 12.66 0.48 -14.01
C MET A 84 11.33 0.21 -14.73
N ILE A 85 10.31 1.06 -14.53
CA ILE A 85 9.02 0.93 -15.22
C ILE A 85 9.17 1.20 -16.71
N ALA A 86 9.98 2.19 -17.10
CA ALA A 86 10.28 2.52 -18.49
C ALA A 86 10.97 1.36 -19.20
N ASP A 87 11.95 0.72 -18.55
CA ASP A 87 12.63 -0.49 -19.05
C ASP A 87 11.65 -1.64 -19.28
N ILE A 88 10.72 -1.89 -18.34
CA ILE A 88 9.72 -2.96 -18.46
C ILE A 88 8.72 -2.69 -19.59
N LEU A 89 8.34 -1.43 -19.79
CA LEU A 89 7.36 -1.03 -20.81
C LEU A 89 7.99 -0.75 -22.18
N GLY A 90 9.32 -0.68 -22.27
CA GLY A 90 10.04 -0.29 -23.48
C GLY A 90 9.76 1.16 -23.89
N ALA A 91 9.54 2.04 -22.92
CA ALA A 91 9.26 3.46 -23.12
C ALA A 91 10.45 4.32 -22.65
N ASP A 92 10.49 5.59 -23.06
CA ASP A 92 11.50 6.52 -22.55
C ASP A 92 11.24 6.86 -21.07
N SER A 93 12.30 6.98 -20.28
CA SER A 93 12.21 7.42 -18.89
C SER A 93 11.69 8.86 -18.85
N ALA A 94 10.52 9.07 -18.24
CA ALA A 94 10.02 10.41 -18.00
C ALA A 94 10.68 11.01 -16.75
N GLU A 95 11.12 12.26 -16.84
CA GLU A 95 11.66 12.99 -15.70
C GLU A 95 10.57 13.17 -14.63
N LEU A 96 10.89 12.79 -13.39
CA LEU A 96 9.99 12.92 -12.26
C LEU A 96 10.38 14.12 -11.39
N GLU A 97 9.53 15.14 -11.37
CA GLU A 97 9.63 16.18 -10.35
C GLU A 97 9.23 15.62 -8.98
N LYS A 98 10.15 15.68 -8.02
CA LYS A 98 9.89 15.24 -6.64
C LYS A 98 8.85 16.16 -5.98
N ARG A 99 7.62 15.65 -5.85
CA ARG A 99 6.56 16.31 -5.08
C ARG A 99 6.63 15.86 -3.62
N VAL A 100 6.75 16.81 -2.71
CA VAL A 100 6.74 16.55 -1.26
C VAL A 100 5.44 17.09 -0.70
N ALA A 101 4.71 16.24 0.02
CA ALA A 101 3.55 16.70 0.76
C ALA A 101 4.02 17.66 1.85
N VAL A 102 3.63 18.93 1.72
CA VAL A 102 3.84 19.94 2.74
C VAL A 102 2.54 20.17 3.48
N VAL A 103 2.61 20.14 4.81
CA VAL A 103 1.47 20.53 5.64
C VAL A 103 1.31 22.03 5.50
N LEU A 104 0.28 22.48 4.77
CA LEU A 104 -0.06 23.89 4.58
C LEU A 104 -0.62 24.56 5.85
N CYS A 105 -0.31 24.02 7.03
CA CYS A 105 -0.75 24.54 8.33
C CYS A 105 -0.27 25.99 8.56
N GLN A 106 0.68 26.50 7.76
CA GLN A 106 1.31 27.80 7.95
C GLN A 106 1.88 27.98 9.36
N GLY A 107 2.09 26.90 10.12
CA GLY A 107 2.69 26.96 11.44
C GLY A 107 4.16 27.31 11.31
N ASP A 108 4.48 28.60 11.37
CA ASP A 108 5.79 29.10 11.75
C ASP A 108 5.76 29.43 13.26
N CYS A 109 6.92 29.70 13.85
CA CYS A 109 7.01 30.09 15.27
C CYS A 109 6.26 31.40 15.59
N ASP A 110 5.84 32.16 14.57
CA ASP A 110 5.11 33.42 14.72
C ASP A 110 3.58 33.23 14.69
N LYS A 111 3.08 32.23 13.95
CA LYS A 111 1.66 31.91 13.79
C LYS A 111 1.19 30.80 14.73
N ALA A 112 2.07 29.84 15.05
CA ALA A 112 1.83 28.85 16.09
C ALA A 112 2.00 29.51 17.46
N LYS A 113 0.90 29.70 18.20
CA LYS A 113 0.96 30.25 19.56
C LYS A 113 1.43 29.20 20.54
N ASP A 114 2.49 29.49 21.27
CA ASP A 114 2.92 28.67 22.40
C ASP A 114 1.81 28.63 23.46
N LYS A 115 1.27 27.44 23.71
CA LYS A 115 0.23 27.24 24.74
C LYS A 115 0.82 27.27 26.15
N TYR A 116 2.09 26.89 26.31
CA TYR A 116 2.81 26.82 27.57
C TYR A 116 4.32 26.73 27.30
N ILE A 117 5.13 27.17 28.28
CA ILE A 117 6.57 26.96 28.29
C ILE A 117 6.84 25.63 28.99
N TYR A 118 7.34 24.64 28.24
CA TYR A 118 7.62 23.32 28.79
C TYR A 118 9.03 23.24 29.38
N GLU A 119 9.13 23.20 30.71
CA GLU A 119 10.36 22.95 31.45
C GLU A 119 10.33 21.54 32.06
N GLY A 120 10.54 20.51 31.24
CA GLY A 120 10.54 19.12 31.67
C GLY A 120 11.47 18.23 30.87
N ILE A 121 11.25 16.91 30.98
CA ILE A 121 12.06 15.90 30.30
C ILE A 121 11.86 16.02 28.78
N GLN A 122 12.97 16.21 28.04
CA GLN A 122 12.92 16.31 26.58
C GLN A 122 12.71 14.94 25.93
N ASP A 123 11.46 14.48 25.92
CA ASP A 123 11.01 13.26 25.27
C ASP A 123 9.81 13.55 24.37
N CYS A 124 9.88 13.15 23.10
CA CYS A 124 8.81 13.39 22.11
C CYS A 124 7.43 12.86 22.56
N ARG A 125 7.38 11.80 23.36
CA ARG A 125 6.11 11.24 23.85
C ARG A 125 5.46 12.17 24.86
N ILE A 126 6.26 12.78 25.73
CA ILE A 126 5.76 13.74 26.74
C ILE A 126 5.33 15.03 26.05
N SER A 127 6.12 15.55 25.11
CA SER A 127 5.74 16.75 24.32
C SER A 127 4.44 16.55 23.54
N ASN A 128 4.23 15.35 22.97
CA ASN A 128 3.00 15.04 22.23
C ASN A 128 1.77 14.89 23.15
N GLN A 129 1.94 14.36 24.37
CA GLN A 129 0.86 14.28 25.37
C GLN A 129 0.42 15.66 25.85
N LEU A 130 1.35 16.59 26.03
CA LEU A 130 1.03 17.96 26.46
C LEU A 130 0.34 18.76 25.34
N SER A 131 0.58 18.41 24.09
CA SER A 131 0.06 19.15 22.92
C SER A 131 -1.36 18.75 22.54
N ASP A 132 -2.00 17.82 23.27
CA ASP A 132 -3.33 17.24 22.96
C ASP A 132 -3.44 16.73 21.51
N GLY A 133 -2.31 16.32 20.90
CA GLY A 133 -2.26 15.83 19.52
C GLY A 133 -2.48 16.90 18.44
N GLN A 134 -2.26 18.18 18.75
CA GLN A 134 -2.19 19.27 17.76
C GLN A 134 -0.77 19.46 17.23
#